data_AF-T1AHJ5-F1
#
_entry.id   AF-T1AHJ5-F1
#
_cell.length_a   1.000
_cell.length_b   1.000
_cell.length_c   1.000
_cell.angle_alpha   90.00
_cell.angle_beta   90.00
_cell.angle_gamma   90.00
#
_symmetry.space_group_name_H-M   'P 1'
#
loop_
_entity.id
_entity.type
_entity.pdbx_description
1 polymer ?
#
loop_
_entity_poly.entity_id
_entity_poly.type
_entity_poly.pdbx_seq_one_letter_code
_entity_poly.pdbx_strand_id
1 'polypeptide(L)'
;MHAMRGVSAHSNGFHTCRAIHVLQMLLGAIDTPGSWRYKSPYPKPIPGGEPPGRPRTPGGPLDAPPLGFPRGPQDLLVDEAGEPLRLDRAFSWE
;
A
#
# COMPACT_ATOMS: atom_id res chain seq x y z
N MET A 1 4.58 17.94 9.24
CA MET A 1 5.73 17.74 10.16
C MET A 1 6.02 16.24 10.28
N HIS A 2 7.22 15.77 9.87
CA HIS A 2 7.61 14.35 9.95
C HIS A 2 8.66 14.16 11.06
N ALA A 3 8.29 14.46 12.31
CA ALA A 3 9.19 14.39 13.47
C ALA A 3 9.20 13.01 14.15
N MET A 4 8.78 11.96 13.45
CA MET A 4 8.42 10.68 14.08
C MET A 4 9.65 9.92 14.59
N ARG A 5 10.72 9.79 13.79
CA ARG A 5 11.83 8.89 14.15
C ARG A 5 12.62 9.33 15.39
N GLY A 6 12.90 10.62 15.53
CA GLY A 6 13.63 11.16 16.70
C GLY A 6 12.80 11.20 17.97
N VAL A 7 11.52 11.58 17.87
CA VAL A 7 10.60 11.61 19.01
C VAL A 7 10.30 10.20 19.51
N SER A 8 10.10 9.22 18.61
CA SER A 8 9.84 7.83 18.97
C SER A 8 11.04 7.12 19.63
N ALA A 9 12.26 7.56 19.37
CA ALA A 9 13.48 6.95 19.95
C ALA A 9 13.88 7.56 21.31
N HIS A 10 13.16 8.57 21.80
CA HIS A 10 13.47 9.26 23.05
C HIS A 10 12.71 8.64 24.22
N SER A 11 13.35 8.55 25.39
CA SER A 11 12.74 7.99 26.62
C SER A 11 11.43 8.69 27.00
N ASN A 12 11.32 9.98 26.72
CA ASN A 12 10.11 10.79 26.93
C ASN A 12 9.27 11.02 25.66
N GLY A 13 9.41 10.18 24.65
CA GLY A 13 8.84 10.37 23.32
C GLY A 13 7.32 10.56 23.30
N PHE A 14 6.59 9.85 24.15
CA PHE A 14 5.12 9.98 24.24
C PHE A 14 4.66 11.36 24.69
N HIS A 15 5.33 11.95 25.68
CA HIS A 15 4.99 13.30 26.16
C HIS A 15 5.34 14.36 25.13
N THR A 16 6.50 14.24 24.48
CA THR A 16 6.92 15.15 23.41
C THR A 16 5.96 15.06 22.22
N CYS A 17 5.58 13.85 21.81
CA CYS A 17 4.58 13.64 20.77
C CYS A 17 3.26 14.33 21.13
N ARG A 18 2.72 14.09 22.34
CA ARG A 18 1.51 14.75 22.80
C ARG A 18 1.61 16.28 22.77
N ALA A 19 2.70 16.85 23.28
CA ALA A 19 2.91 18.30 23.32
C ALA A 19 2.90 18.93 21.91
N ILE A 20 3.52 18.29 20.92
CA ILE A 20 3.50 18.75 19.53
C ILE A 20 2.06 18.81 18.98
N HIS A 21 1.23 17.81 19.30
CA HIS A 21 -0.15 17.76 18.80
C HIS A 21 -1.04 18.79 19.52
N VAL A 22 -0.82 19.00 20.82
CA VAL A 22 -1.49 20.06 21.56
C VAL A 22 -1.17 21.43 20.96
N LEU A 23 0.10 21.70 20.65
CA LEU A 23 0.50 22.95 20.00
C LEU A 23 -0.18 23.15 18.64
N GLN A 24 -0.28 22.09 17.82
CA GLN A 24 -0.96 22.15 16.52
C GLN A 24 -2.46 22.44 16.65
N MET A 25 -3.13 21.89 17.66
CA MET A 25 -4.53 22.22 17.97
C MET A 25 -4.68 23.70 18.34
N LEU A 26 -3.82 24.20 19.22
CA LEU A 26 -3.87 25.60 19.69
C LEU A 26 -3.64 26.61 18.56
N LEU A 27 -2.76 26.29 17.61
CA LEU A 27 -2.46 27.15 16.48
C LEU A 27 -3.46 27.05 15.32
N GLY A 28 -4.45 26.15 15.40
CA GLY A 28 -5.32 25.84 14.26
C GLY A 28 -4.54 25.28 13.06
N ALA A 29 -3.38 24.68 13.32
CA ALA A 29 -2.47 24.16 12.29
C ALA A 29 -2.86 22.74 11.84
N ILE A 30 -3.98 22.20 12.33
CA ILE A 30 -4.49 20.92 11.86
C ILE A 30 -5.15 21.16 10.51
N ASP A 31 -4.65 20.46 9.50
CA ASP A 31 -5.30 20.34 8.19
C ASP A 31 -5.44 21.66 7.40
N THR A 32 -4.56 22.61 7.69
CA THR A 32 -4.39 23.85 6.93
C THR A 32 -3.29 23.73 5.87
N PRO A 33 -3.28 24.58 4.82
CA PRO A 33 -2.24 24.57 3.80
C PRO A 33 -0.83 24.61 4.43
N GLY A 34 0.01 23.62 4.09
CA GLY A 34 1.37 23.49 4.65
C GLY A 34 1.47 22.72 5.96
N SER A 35 0.34 22.36 6.60
CA SER A 35 0.29 21.56 7.83
C SER A 35 -0.73 20.40 7.72
N TRP A 36 -0.81 19.80 6.54
CA TRP A 36 -1.60 18.60 6.30
C TRP A 36 -1.11 17.43 7.15
N ARG A 37 -2.02 16.84 7.93
CA ARG A 37 -1.75 15.62 8.71
C ARG A 37 -2.25 14.36 8.00
N TYR A 38 -3.20 14.49 7.10
CA TYR A 38 -3.63 13.42 6.21
C TYR A 38 -2.89 13.49 4.87
N LYS A 39 -2.61 12.32 4.29
CA LYS A 39 -2.33 12.25 2.84
C LYS A 39 -3.66 12.51 2.14
N SER A 40 -3.73 13.52 1.27
CA SER A 40 -4.96 13.86 0.55
C SER A 40 -5.65 12.59 0.03
N PRO A 41 -6.94 12.36 0.32
CA PRO A 41 -7.61 11.13 -0.04
C PRO A 41 -7.88 11.17 -1.54
N TYR A 42 -7.06 10.45 -2.28
CA TYR A 42 -7.30 10.01 -3.64
C TYR A 42 -7.36 11.09 -4.75
N PRO A 43 -7.10 10.69 -6.01
CA PRO A 43 -6.74 9.33 -6.42
C PRO A 43 -5.32 8.95 -5.99
N LYS A 44 -5.18 7.87 -5.20
CA LYS A 44 -3.90 7.19 -5.10
C LYS A 44 -3.62 6.64 -6.50
N PRO A 45 -2.41 6.77 -7.04
CA PRO A 45 -2.07 6.05 -8.25
C PRO A 45 -2.32 4.56 -8.02
N ILE A 46 -2.79 3.88 -9.07
CA ILE A 46 -2.86 2.41 -9.08
C ILE A 46 -1.50 1.90 -8.61
N PRO A 47 -1.44 1.03 -7.58
CA PRO A 47 -0.18 0.53 -7.05
C PRO A 47 0.71 0.06 -8.21
N GLY A 48 1.93 0.62 -8.27
CA GLY A 48 2.89 0.23 -9.28
C GLY A 48 3.28 -1.23 -9.11
N GLY A 49 3.54 -1.91 -10.23
CA GLY A 49 3.92 -3.32 -10.28
C GLY A 49 3.45 -3.95 -11.58
N GLU A 50 4.19 -4.93 -12.06
CA GLU A 50 3.75 -5.74 -13.20
C GLU A 50 2.61 -6.68 -12.75
N PRO A 51 1.68 -7.04 -13.66
CA PRO A 51 0.73 -8.11 -13.40
C PRO A 51 1.45 -9.42 -13.06
N PRO A 52 0.80 -10.31 -12.30
CA PRO A 52 1.39 -11.62 -12.02
C PRO A 52 1.45 -12.47 -13.29
N GLY A 53 2.46 -13.34 -13.39
CA GLY A 53 2.62 -14.25 -14.55
C GLY A 53 1.50 -15.29 -14.63
N ARG A 54 1.01 -15.55 -15.84
CA ARG A 54 -0.09 -16.50 -16.10
C ARG A 54 0.40 -17.87 -16.61
N PRO A 55 1.21 -17.94 -17.68
CA PRO A 55 1.75 -19.18 -18.20
C PRO A 55 2.68 -19.83 -17.18
N ARG A 56 2.60 -21.15 -17.09
CA ARG A 56 3.42 -21.96 -16.20
C ARG A 56 4.00 -23.12 -17.01
N THR A 57 5.30 -23.02 -17.30
CA THR A 57 6.04 -24.07 -17.99
C THR A 57 6.68 -24.98 -16.94
N PRO A 58 6.46 -26.30 -16.97
CA PRO A 58 7.12 -27.22 -16.04
C PRO A 58 8.65 -27.05 -16.07
N GLY A 59 9.26 -26.70 -14.93
CA GLY A 59 10.70 -26.45 -14.83
C GLY A 59 11.22 -25.22 -15.60
N GLY A 60 10.32 -24.41 -16.18
CA GLY A 60 10.67 -23.21 -16.95
C GLY A 60 10.50 -21.92 -16.14
N PRO A 61 11.04 -20.79 -16.65
CA PRO A 61 10.84 -19.49 -16.03
C PRO A 61 9.37 -19.03 -16.15
N LEU A 62 8.97 -18.17 -15.22
CA LEU A 62 7.74 -17.37 -15.37
C LEU A 62 8.00 -16.21 -16.33
N ASP A 63 6.97 -15.80 -17.05
CA ASP A 63 6.99 -14.65 -17.96
C ASP A 63 6.90 -13.30 -17.24
N ALA A 64 6.42 -13.30 -16.00
CA ALA A 64 6.32 -12.15 -15.12
C ALA A 64 6.52 -12.57 -13.64
N PRO A 65 6.65 -11.61 -12.71
CA PRO A 65 6.84 -11.93 -11.30
C PRO A 65 5.72 -12.83 -10.73
N PRO A 66 6.06 -13.73 -9.77
CA PRO A 66 5.06 -14.60 -9.12
C PRO A 66 4.06 -13.84 -8.24
N LEU A 67 4.40 -12.60 -7.85
CA LEU A 67 3.55 -11.68 -7.12
C LEU A 67 3.39 -10.41 -7.97
N GLY A 68 2.18 -9.88 -8.07
CA GLY A 68 1.92 -8.70 -8.89
C GLY A 68 0.71 -7.93 -8.38
N PHE A 69 0.37 -6.86 -9.10
CA PHE A 69 -0.83 -6.07 -8.85
C PHE A 69 -1.75 -6.14 -10.06
N PRO A 70 -2.85 -6.91 -10.02
CA PRO A 70 -3.84 -6.91 -11.08
C PRO A 70 -4.44 -5.52 -11.27
N ARG A 71 -4.50 -5.04 -12.51
CA ARG A 71 -5.06 -3.72 -12.87
C ARG A 71 -6.45 -3.84 -13.48
N GLY A 72 -6.89 -5.06 -13.79
CA GLY A 72 -8.21 -5.36 -14.30
C GLY A 72 -8.45 -6.87 -14.39
N PRO A 73 -9.65 -7.29 -14.81
CA PRO A 73 -10.03 -8.71 -14.91
C PRO A 73 -9.08 -9.54 -15.77
N GLN A 74 -8.50 -8.94 -16.81
CA GLN A 74 -7.54 -9.60 -17.70
C GLN A 74 -6.24 -10.05 -17.02
N ASP A 75 -5.88 -9.41 -15.89
CA ASP A 75 -4.68 -9.71 -15.11
C ASP A 75 -4.92 -10.81 -14.06
N LEU A 76 -6.16 -11.33 -13.95
CA LEU A 76 -6.48 -12.43 -13.05
C LEU A 76 -5.87 -13.74 -13.53
N LEU A 77 -5.43 -14.56 -12.58
CA LEU A 77 -4.86 -15.87 -12.81
C LEU A 77 -5.95 -16.95 -12.76
N VAL A 78 -6.89 -16.84 -13.68
CA VAL A 78 -7.98 -17.81 -13.90
C VAL A 78 -7.82 -18.49 -15.27
N ASP A 79 -8.36 -19.71 -15.38
CA ASP A 79 -8.44 -20.42 -16.66
C ASP A 79 -9.64 -19.96 -17.51
N GLU A 80 -9.89 -20.63 -18.64
CA GLU A 80 -11.00 -20.33 -19.55
C GLU A 80 -12.38 -20.58 -18.92
N ALA A 81 -12.47 -21.45 -17.91
CA ALA A 81 -13.69 -21.71 -17.15
C ALA A 81 -13.88 -20.74 -15.97
N GLY A 82 -12.87 -19.93 -15.66
CA GLY A 82 -12.86 -18.99 -14.54
C GLY A 82 -12.30 -19.56 -13.24
N GLU A 83 -11.77 -20.78 -13.25
CA GLU A 83 -11.21 -21.44 -12.07
C GLU A 83 -9.81 -20.90 -11.75
N PRO A 84 -9.44 -20.82 -10.46
CA PRO A 84 -8.14 -20.29 -10.06
C PRO A 84 -6.99 -21.19 -10.53
N LEU A 85 -6.03 -20.60 -11.23
CA LEU A 85 -4.83 -21.32 -11.67
C LEU A 85 -3.86 -21.62 -10.52
N ARG A 86 -3.92 -20.88 -9.41
CA ARG A 86 -3.05 -21.07 -8.24
C ARG A 86 -3.77 -21.84 -7.13
N LEU A 87 -3.01 -22.65 -6.40
CA LEU A 87 -3.51 -23.42 -5.25
C LEU A 87 -3.98 -22.52 -4.11
N ASP A 88 -3.32 -21.38 -3.90
CA ASP A 88 -3.69 -20.38 -2.90
C ASP A 88 -4.82 -19.45 -3.36
N ARG A 89 -5.34 -19.65 -4.58
CA ARG A 89 -6.38 -18.83 -5.22
C ARG A 89 -6.01 -17.34 -5.33
N ALA A 90 -4.74 -16.97 -5.12
CA ALA A 90 -4.33 -15.58 -5.23
C ALA A 90 -4.51 -15.08 -6.66
N PHE A 91 -4.94 -13.82 -6.79
CA PHE A 91 -5.24 -13.18 -8.07
C PHE A 91 -6.40 -13.85 -8.83
N SER A 92 -7.34 -14.47 -8.12
CA SER A 92 -8.61 -14.97 -8.66
C SER A 92 -9.77 -14.03 -8.29
N TRP A 93 -11.01 -14.45 -8.53
CA TRP A 93 -12.22 -13.74 -8.11
C TRP A 93 -12.55 -13.88 -6.62
N GLU A 94 -11.93 -14.86 -5.95
CA GLU A 94 -12.03 -15.09 -4.50
C GLU A 94 -10.86 -14.42 -3.75
#